data_AF-A0A925R900-F1
#
_entry.id   AF-A0A925R900-F1
#
_cell.length_a   1.000
_cell.length_b   1.000
_cell.length_c   1.000
_cell.angle_alpha   90.00
_cell.angle_beta   90.00
_cell.angle_gamma   90.00
#
_symmetry.space_group_name_H-M   'P 1'
#
loop_
_entity.id
_entity.type
_entity.pdbx_description
1 polymer ?
#
loop_
_entity_poly.entity_id
_entity_poly.type
_entity_poly.pdbx_seq_one_letter_code
_entity_poly.pdbx_strand_id
1 'polypeptide(L)' 'PTTISRAMKLNYISKSLERISDHATNIAEMVIFMVKGKDIRHTIA' A
#
# COMPACT_ATOMS: atom_id res chain seq x y z
N PRO A 1 6.79 -27.23 15.91
CA PRO A 1 5.59 -26.98 15.07
C PRO A 1 4.78 -25.69 15.40
N THR A 2 5.14 -24.87 16.41
CA THR A 2 4.37 -23.68 16.81
C THR A 2 4.72 -22.40 16.03
N THR A 3 5.95 -22.30 15.53
CA THR A 3 6.46 -21.13 14.81
C THR A 3 5.75 -20.89 13.48
N ILE A 4 5.38 -21.98 12.76
CA ILE A 4 4.72 -21.88 11.45
C ILE A 4 3.33 -21.23 11.58
N SER A 5 2.53 -21.65 12.56
CA SER A 5 1.20 -21.06 12.80
C SER A 5 1.28 -19.57 13.15
N ARG A 6 2.28 -19.19 13.97
CA ARG A 6 2.51 -17.77 14.32
C ARG A 6 2.94 -16.96 13.10
N ALA A 7 3.85 -17.48 12.29
CA ALA A 7 4.28 -16.83 11.05
C ALA A 7 3.14 -16.65 10.04
N MET A 8 2.24 -17.63 9.91
CA MET A 8 1.07 -17.54 9.05
C MET A 8 0.12 -16.40 9.47
N LYS A 9 -0.11 -16.21 10.78
CA LYS A 9 -0.92 -15.09 11.29
C LYS A 9 -0.28 -13.74 10.98
N LEU A 10 1.03 -13.62 11.18
CA LEU A 10 1.77 -12.40 10.87
C LEU A 10 1.76 -12.09 9.38
N ASN A 11 1.90 -13.10 8.51
CA ASN A 11 1.78 -12.93 7.06
C ASN A 11 0.39 -12.41 6.66
N TYR A 12 -0.68 -12.86 7.33
CA TYR A 12 -2.02 -12.37 7.05
C TYR A 12 -2.18 -10.89 7.41
N ILE A 13 -1.67 -10.49 8.58
CA ILE A 13 -1.64 -9.09 9.01
C ILE A 13 -0.83 -8.24 8.03
N SER A 14 0.35 -8.72 7.62
CA SER A 14 1.21 -8.02 6.66
C SER A 14 0.50 -7.77 5.33
N LYS A 15 -0.23 -8.78 4.81
CA LYS A 15 -1.01 -8.64 3.56
C LYS A 15 -2.15 -7.63 3.71
N SER A 16 -2.85 -7.63 4.85
CA SER A 16 -3.88 -6.63 5.10
C SER A 16 -3.29 -5.21 5.14
N LEU A 17 -2.12 -5.04 5.76
CA LEU A 17 -1.43 -3.76 5.81
C LEU A 17 -0.97 -3.30 4.43
N GLU A 18 -0.44 -4.20 3.60
CA GLU A 18 -0.05 -3.92 2.21
C GLU A 18 -1.21 -3.32 1.40
N ARG A 19 -2.42 -3.88 1.52
CA ARG A 19 -3.61 -3.35 0.83
C ARG A 19 -3.99 -1.95 1.31
N ILE A 20 -3.87 -1.68 2.61
CA ILE A 20 -4.12 -0.35 3.18
C ILE A 20 -3.09 0.64 2.62
N SER A 21 -1.81 0.26 2.59
CA SER A 21 -0.72 1.09 2.07
C SER A 21 -0.89 1.42 0.58
N ASP A 22 -1.33 0.45 -0.23
CA ASP A 22 -1.63 0.66 -1.64
C ASP A 22 -2.75 1.70 -1.83
N HIS A 23 -3.86 1.56 -1.09
CA HIS A 23 -4.96 2.50 -1.15
C HIS A 23 -4.58 3.90 -0.66
N ALA A 24 -3.79 3.98 0.42
CA ALA A 24 -3.27 5.25 0.92
C ALA A 24 -2.40 5.97 -0.13
N THR A 25 -1.54 5.23 -0.83
CA THR A 25 -0.71 5.77 -1.92
C THR A 25 -1.57 6.29 -3.07
N ASN A 26 -2.54 5.49 -3.53
CA ASN A 26 -3.46 5.88 -4.61
C ASN A 26 -4.24 7.18 -4.30
N ILE A 27 -4.68 7.34 -3.04
CA ILE A 27 -5.35 8.55 -2.55
C ILE A 27 -4.37 9.73 -2.51
N ALA A 28 -3.18 9.55 -1.95
CA ALA A 28 -2.17 10.60 -1.86
C ALA A 28 -1.78 11.14 -3.24
N GLU A 29 -1.59 10.24 -4.21
CA GLU A 29 -1.32 10.62 -5.60
C GLU A 29 -2.48 11.40 -6.23
N MET A 30 -3.73 11.05 -5.90
CA MET A 30 -4.91 11.78 -6.37
C MET A 30 -4.93 13.20 -5.84
N VAL A 31 -4.64 13.37 -4.55
CA VAL A 31 -4.56 14.69 -3.91
C VAL A 31 -3.43 15.51 -4.51
N ILE A 32 -2.26 14.90 -4.76
CA ILE A 32 -1.13 15.58 -5.41
C ILE A 32 -1.51 16.06 -6.82
N PHE A 33 -2.19 15.22 -7.60
CA PHE A 33 -2.69 15.60 -8.91
C PHE A 33 -3.68 16.77 -8.82
N MET A 34 -4.63 16.72 -7.89
CA MET A 34 -5.63 17.79 -7.70
C MET A 34 -5.02 19.13 -7.29
N VAL A 35 -3.98 19.12 -6.45
CA VAL A 35 -3.37 20.36 -5.92
C VAL A 35 -2.31 20.94 -6.87
N LYS A 36 -1.46 20.09 -7.46
CA LYS A 36 -0.31 20.53 -8.25
C LYS A 36 -0.55 20.47 -9.76
N GLY A 37 -1.62 19.81 -10.22
CA GLY A 37 -1.89 19.55 -11.65
C GLY A 37 -0.87 18.62 -12.31
N LYS A 38 0.02 17.99 -11.53
CA LYS A 38 1.07 17.09 -12.02
C LYS A 38 0.68 15.65 -11.71
N ASP A 39 0.57 14.83 -12.75
CA ASP A 39 0.42 13.39 -12.61
C ASP A 39 1.78 12.78 -12.25
N ILE A 40 1.85 12.13 -11.08
CA ILE A 40 3.06 11.47 -10.58
C ILE A 40 2.95 9.94 -10.68
N ARG A 41 1.79 9.40 -11.06
CA ARG A 41 1.54 7.94 -11.14
C ARG A 41 2.31 7.29 -12.28
N HIS A 42 2.56 8.05 -13.33
CA HIS A 42 3.18 7.55 -14.57
C HIS A 42 4.61 8.07 -14.79
N THR A 43 5.20 8.77 -13.81
CA THR A 43 6.55 9.35 -13.97
C THR A 43 7.71 8.39 -13.73
N ILE A 44 7.43 7.14 -13.32
CA ILE A 44 8.43 6.15 -12.90
C ILE A 44 8.36 4.83 -13.71
N ALA A 45 7.59 4.81 -14.80
CA ALA A 45 7.59 3.70 -15.74
C ALA A 45 8.81 3.76 -16.68
#